data_AF-A0A2E6Q1V7-F1
#
_entry.id   AF-A0A2E6Q1V7-F1
#
_cell.length_a   1.000
_cell.length_b   1.000
_cell.length_c   1.000
_cell.angle_alpha   90.00
_cell.angle_beta   90.00
_cell.angle_gamma   90.00
#
_symmetry.space_group_name_H-M   'P 1'
#
loop_
_entity.id
_entity.type
_entity.pdbx_description
1 polymer ?
#
loop_
_entity_poly.entity_id
_entity_poly.type
_entity_poly.pdbx_seq_one_letter_code
_entity_poly.pdbx_strand_id
1 'polypeptide(L)'
;DVLEGCTCWGYDLGGETNGNYEKDLAYTSAVIDDLADSYNADTRRIYAGGYSMGASFVWDLACAKSDEIAAVAPVAASMYRYTFDNCSTGSPTVICHILGTDDFYAPYDGSSWMASVNEQNAFWVGKNESEATPEVVNLGGGVTRYTWGPGVGCHGVQHFRRQNGGHDVPGFAASAIWDFVSAYDIDGEIGCGGPRPCCFFDGSCTVELPADCSASGGTSNSGDSCDPQPCPAPTTGACCFGASCSLLSPESCASSGGAFTGLGSVCETGCDPGACCLGESCVVLVPGVCASAGGSFGGGDCTSNSCSVVVPGDVDGDGIVGFNDLVQVLGVWGICSGCPEDLVEDGVVGLNDLLVVLSNWS
;
A
#
# COMPACT_ATOMS: atom_id res chain seq x y z
N ASP A 1 38.17 -37.81 7.03
CA ASP A 1 38.37 -37.37 5.64
C ASP A 1 37.05 -37.02 4.98
N VAL A 2 36.52 -35.85 5.31
CA VAL A 2 35.59 -35.14 4.44
C VAL A 2 36.51 -34.47 3.43
N LEU A 3 36.52 -34.94 2.19
CA LEU A 3 37.43 -34.46 1.15
C LEU A 3 37.22 -32.95 0.95
N GLU A 4 38.11 -32.18 1.58
CA GLU A 4 38.45 -30.81 1.21
C GLU A 4 38.70 -30.76 -0.30
N GLY A 5 37.84 -30.05 -1.03
CA GLY A 5 38.04 -29.86 -2.46
C GLY A 5 36.94 -29.06 -3.15
N CYS A 6 35.71 -29.08 -2.64
CA CYS A 6 34.63 -28.28 -3.19
C CYS A 6 34.19 -27.21 -2.18
N THR A 7 34.55 -25.95 -2.44
CA THR A 7 33.96 -24.76 -1.82
C THR A 7 32.59 -24.50 -2.47
N CYS A 8 31.67 -25.46 -2.34
CA CYS A 8 30.32 -25.40 -2.87
C CYS A 8 29.31 -25.17 -1.75
N TRP A 9 28.17 -24.56 -2.11
CA TRP A 9 26.98 -24.53 -1.27
C TRP A 9 26.62 -25.94 -0.82
N GLY A 10 26.32 -26.07 0.47
CA GLY A 10 25.81 -27.27 1.08
C GLY A 10 24.46 -27.65 0.52
N TYR A 11 24.26 -28.96 0.40
CA TYR A 11 22.99 -29.58 0.06
C TYR A 11 22.71 -30.68 1.06
N ASP A 12 21.43 -30.99 1.30
CA ASP A 12 21.00 -32.16 2.05
C ASP A 12 20.21 -33.10 1.13
N LEU A 13 20.75 -34.31 0.91
CA LEU A 13 20.08 -35.39 0.18
C LEU A 13 19.60 -36.52 1.11
N GLY A 14 19.28 -36.19 2.37
CA GLY A 14 18.85 -37.18 3.36
C GLY A 14 19.99 -37.81 4.12
N GLY A 15 20.89 -36.96 4.62
CA GLY A 15 22.06 -37.36 5.40
C GLY A 15 23.36 -37.46 4.60
N GLU A 16 23.30 -37.35 3.27
CA GLU A 16 24.45 -37.05 2.43
C GLU A 16 24.57 -35.54 2.27
N THR A 17 25.34 -34.92 3.15
CA THR A 17 25.74 -33.51 3.02
C THR A 17 27.21 -33.45 2.64
N ASN A 18 27.63 -32.40 1.95
CA ASN A 18 29.06 -32.08 1.80
C ASN A 18 29.70 -31.59 3.12
N GLY A 19 28.97 -31.64 4.25
CA GLY A 19 29.39 -31.15 5.56
C GLY A 19 29.23 -29.63 5.77
N ASN A 20 28.69 -28.90 4.78
CA ASN A 20 28.53 -27.45 4.83
C ASN A 20 27.08 -26.98 5.02
N TYR A 21 26.06 -27.82 4.84
CA TYR A 21 24.64 -27.40 4.87
C TYR A 21 24.26 -26.53 6.07
N GLU A 22 24.42 -27.04 7.30
CA GLU A 22 24.13 -26.27 8.52
C GLU A 22 25.02 -25.03 8.70
N LYS A 23 26.26 -25.09 8.18
CA LYS A 23 27.17 -23.94 8.23
C LYS A 23 26.73 -22.85 7.26
N ASP A 24 26.25 -23.22 6.08
CA ASP A 24 25.79 -22.29 5.07
C ASP A 24 24.47 -21.64 5.49
N LEU A 25 23.56 -22.39 6.13
CA LEU A 25 22.36 -21.81 6.76
C LEU A 25 22.71 -20.80 7.86
N ALA A 26 23.65 -21.15 8.75
CA ALA A 26 24.12 -20.24 9.80
C ALA A 26 24.86 -19.03 9.23
N TYR A 27 25.63 -19.22 8.16
CA TYR A 27 26.32 -18.15 7.45
C TYR A 27 25.31 -17.21 6.76
N THR A 28 24.24 -17.72 6.17
CA THR A 28 23.16 -16.89 5.61
C THR A 28 22.58 -15.97 6.67
N SER A 29 22.23 -16.47 7.86
CA SER A 29 21.75 -15.62 8.96
C SER A 29 22.78 -14.57 9.37
N ALA A 30 24.05 -14.95 9.51
CA ALA A 30 25.11 -14.02 9.86
C ALA A 30 25.31 -12.90 8.81
N VAL A 31 25.09 -13.21 7.52
CA VAL A 31 25.10 -12.21 6.45
C VAL A 31 23.89 -11.28 6.55
N ILE A 32 22.70 -11.80 6.86
CA ILE A 32 21.50 -10.98 7.06
C ILE A 32 21.70 -10.02 8.24
N ASP A 33 22.24 -10.51 9.36
CA ASP A 33 22.57 -9.70 10.53
C ASP A 33 23.57 -8.58 10.17
N ASP A 34 24.65 -8.89 9.44
CA ASP A 34 25.62 -7.87 9.01
C ASP A 34 25.01 -6.85 8.04
N LEU A 35 24.10 -7.28 7.15
CA LEU A 35 23.37 -6.35 6.27
C LEU A 35 22.51 -5.37 7.07
N ALA A 36 21.83 -5.85 8.12
CA ALA A 36 21.03 -5.01 9.01
C ALA A 36 21.93 -4.03 9.80
N ASP A 37 22.99 -4.55 10.43
CA ASP A 37 23.87 -3.78 11.32
C ASP A 37 24.75 -2.78 10.57
N SER A 38 25.31 -3.18 9.43
CA SER A 38 26.31 -2.38 8.70
C SER A 38 25.70 -1.48 7.61
N TYR A 39 24.50 -1.82 7.11
CA TYR A 39 23.89 -1.15 5.95
C TYR A 39 22.43 -0.72 6.15
N ASN A 40 21.86 -0.90 7.35
CA ASN A 40 20.47 -0.58 7.66
C ASN A 40 19.49 -1.24 6.66
N ALA A 41 19.80 -2.48 6.28
CA ALA A 41 18.91 -3.29 5.46
C ALA A 41 17.59 -3.53 6.20
N ASP A 42 16.48 -3.44 5.49
CA ASP A 42 15.16 -3.82 6.02
C ASP A 42 15.09 -5.35 6.13
N THR A 43 15.14 -5.86 7.36
CA THR A 43 15.11 -7.31 7.63
C THR A 43 13.78 -7.95 7.25
N ARG A 44 12.72 -7.17 7.00
CA ARG A 44 11.46 -7.69 6.44
C ARG A 44 11.53 -7.91 4.93
N ARG A 45 12.50 -7.32 4.24
CA ARG A 45 12.63 -7.34 2.77
C ARG A 45 13.96 -7.95 2.34
N ILE A 46 14.31 -9.07 2.95
CA ILE A 46 15.46 -9.89 2.55
C ILE A 46 15.02 -10.89 1.49
N TYR A 47 15.73 -10.91 0.36
CA TYR A 47 15.45 -11.81 -0.75
C TYR A 47 16.69 -12.63 -1.10
N ALA A 48 16.51 -13.92 -1.42
CA ALA A 48 17.60 -14.80 -1.81
C ALA A 48 17.47 -15.24 -3.27
N GLY A 49 18.46 -14.93 -4.10
CA GLY A 49 18.53 -15.34 -5.50
C GLY A 49 19.73 -16.23 -5.77
N GLY A 50 19.59 -17.18 -6.69
CA GLY A 50 20.64 -18.15 -6.98
C GLY A 50 20.58 -18.69 -8.40
N TYR A 51 21.69 -19.22 -8.88
CA TYR A 51 21.80 -19.91 -10.16
C TYR A 51 22.37 -21.32 -9.97
N SER A 52 21.81 -22.30 -10.67
CA SER A 52 22.29 -23.69 -10.68
C SER A 52 22.38 -24.25 -9.25
N MET A 53 23.52 -24.75 -8.81
CA MET A 53 23.71 -25.21 -7.43
C MET A 53 23.40 -24.15 -6.36
N GLY A 54 23.62 -22.86 -6.65
CA GLY A 54 23.20 -21.77 -5.76
C GLY A 54 21.67 -21.61 -5.74
N ALA A 55 20.98 -21.90 -6.84
CA ALA A 55 19.51 -21.94 -6.86
C ALA A 55 18.96 -23.15 -6.08
N SER A 56 19.65 -24.29 -6.11
CA SER A 56 19.32 -25.44 -5.24
C SER A 56 19.43 -25.06 -3.76
N PHE A 57 20.48 -24.35 -3.35
CA PHE A 57 20.60 -23.85 -1.98
C PHE A 57 19.51 -22.82 -1.64
N VAL A 58 19.14 -21.95 -2.58
CA VAL A 58 18.02 -21.00 -2.41
C VAL A 58 16.68 -21.72 -2.20
N TRP A 59 16.47 -22.89 -2.81
CA TRP A 59 15.32 -23.72 -2.50
C TRP A 59 15.35 -24.27 -1.07
N ASP A 60 16.52 -24.64 -0.56
CA ASP A 60 16.68 -25.06 0.83
C ASP A 60 16.40 -23.91 1.80
N LEU A 61 16.88 -22.70 1.47
CA LEU A 61 16.59 -21.48 2.22
C LEU A 61 15.08 -21.19 2.30
N ALA A 62 14.35 -21.38 1.20
CA ALA A 62 12.89 -21.20 1.18
C ALA A 62 12.17 -22.07 2.21
N CYS A 63 12.74 -23.24 2.55
CA CYS A 63 12.18 -24.16 3.53
C CYS A 63 12.71 -23.87 4.94
N ALA A 64 14.03 -23.80 5.09
CA ALA A 64 14.72 -23.78 6.38
C ALA A 64 14.85 -22.39 7.01
N LYS A 65 14.70 -21.33 6.19
CA LYS A 65 14.91 -19.91 6.56
C LYS A 65 13.75 -19.02 6.13
N SER A 66 12.54 -19.59 6.08
CA SER A 66 11.30 -18.90 5.72
C SER A 66 10.86 -17.84 6.75
N ASP A 67 11.50 -17.80 7.91
CA ASP A 67 11.35 -16.77 8.95
C ASP A 67 12.33 -15.59 8.79
N GLU A 68 13.34 -15.71 7.92
CA GLU A 68 14.37 -14.69 7.68
C GLU A 68 14.35 -14.16 6.22
N ILE A 69 13.68 -14.86 5.29
CA ILE A 69 13.71 -14.55 3.85
C ILE A 69 12.29 -14.42 3.31
N ALA A 70 11.95 -13.22 2.84
CA ALA A 70 10.63 -12.88 2.32
C ALA A 70 10.31 -13.54 0.98
N ALA A 71 11.32 -13.63 0.10
CA ALA A 71 11.15 -14.20 -1.23
C ALA A 71 12.44 -14.88 -1.73
N VAL A 72 12.25 -15.90 -2.56
CA VAL A 72 13.34 -16.63 -3.20
C VAL A 72 13.24 -16.59 -4.73
N ALA A 73 14.39 -16.51 -5.39
CA ALA A 73 14.50 -16.42 -6.83
C ALA A 73 15.52 -17.42 -7.43
N PRO A 74 15.16 -18.72 -7.48
CA PRO A 74 16.01 -19.75 -8.07
C PRO A 74 15.97 -19.70 -9.61
N VAL A 75 17.14 -19.78 -10.23
CA VAL A 75 17.31 -19.82 -11.70
C VAL A 75 18.07 -21.08 -12.11
N ALA A 76 17.55 -21.81 -13.09
CA ALA A 76 18.17 -23.01 -13.63
C ALA A 76 18.41 -24.13 -12.58
N ALA A 77 17.49 -24.28 -11.62
CA ALA A 77 17.46 -25.41 -10.69
C ALA A 77 16.06 -25.64 -10.12
N SER A 78 15.75 -26.90 -9.80
CA SER A 78 14.55 -27.29 -9.06
C SER A 78 14.92 -27.82 -7.67
N MET A 79 13.92 -28.06 -6.83
CA MET A 79 14.12 -28.69 -5.52
C MET A 79 14.60 -30.13 -5.70
N TYR A 80 15.67 -30.48 -4.98
CA TYR A 80 15.99 -31.86 -4.73
C TYR A 80 14.82 -32.56 -4.03
N ARG A 81 14.63 -33.84 -4.35
CA ARG A 81 13.47 -34.59 -3.86
C ARG A 81 13.42 -34.63 -2.34
N TYR A 82 14.58 -34.74 -1.69
CA TYR A 82 14.67 -34.70 -0.23
C TYR A 82 14.17 -33.37 0.36
N THR A 83 14.67 -32.23 -0.11
CA THR A 83 14.20 -30.90 0.32
C THR A 83 12.70 -30.77 0.11
N PHE A 84 12.20 -31.15 -1.09
CA PHE A 84 10.79 -31.10 -1.42
C PHE A 84 9.92 -31.90 -0.44
N ASP A 85 10.32 -33.14 -0.12
CA ASP A 85 9.57 -34.02 0.79
C ASP A 85 9.62 -33.56 2.26
N ASN A 86 10.60 -32.73 2.63
CA ASN A 86 10.83 -32.28 4.02
C ASN A 86 10.55 -30.77 4.23
N CYS A 87 10.01 -30.06 3.25
CA CYS A 87 9.76 -28.60 3.31
C CYS A 87 8.47 -28.20 4.06
N SER A 88 7.95 -29.05 4.94
CA SER A 88 6.62 -28.87 5.55
C SER A 88 6.60 -27.98 6.80
N THR A 89 7.74 -27.77 7.47
CA THR A 89 7.82 -27.10 8.78
C THR A 89 8.06 -25.59 8.73
N GLY A 90 8.39 -25.02 7.57
CA GLY A 90 8.61 -23.58 7.39
C GLY A 90 7.35 -22.79 7.01
N SER A 91 7.38 -21.47 7.20
CA SER A 91 6.35 -20.51 6.79
C SER A 91 6.14 -20.46 5.26
N PRO A 92 5.02 -19.88 4.78
CA PRO A 92 4.89 -19.45 3.40
C PRO A 92 6.06 -18.58 2.95
N THR A 93 6.45 -18.69 1.67
CA THR A 93 7.58 -17.93 1.10
C THR A 93 7.25 -17.57 -0.35
N VAL A 94 7.50 -16.33 -0.75
CA VAL A 94 7.23 -15.89 -2.13
C VAL A 94 8.24 -16.50 -3.09
N ILE A 95 7.78 -17.04 -4.21
CA ILE A 95 8.63 -17.81 -5.14
C ILE A 95 8.69 -17.13 -6.52
N CYS A 96 9.89 -16.87 -7.04
CA CYS A 96 10.13 -16.45 -8.43
C CYS A 96 11.11 -17.39 -9.13
N HIS A 97 10.59 -18.40 -9.82
CA HIS A 97 11.40 -19.45 -10.44
C HIS A 97 11.56 -19.25 -11.95
N ILE A 98 12.76 -19.55 -12.48
CA ILE A 98 13.05 -19.51 -13.92
C ILE A 98 13.75 -20.80 -14.35
N LEU A 99 13.16 -21.55 -15.27
CA LEU A 99 13.75 -22.79 -15.78
C LEU A 99 13.49 -23.05 -17.26
N GLY A 100 14.51 -23.59 -17.93
CA GLY A 100 14.44 -24.06 -19.32
C GLY A 100 13.93 -25.50 -19.42
N THR A 101 13.16 -25.80 -20.47
CA THR A 101 12.63 -27.16 -20.67
C THR A 101 13.70 -28.19 -21.05
N ASP A 102 14.84 -27.73 -21.59
CA ASP A 102 15.94 -28.56 -22.07
C ASP A 102 17.17 -28.44 -21.14
N ASP A 103 16.97 -27.98 -19.90
CA ASP A 103 18.02 -27.94 -18.90
C ASP A 103 18.43 -29.37 -18.51
N PHE A 104 19.69 -29.71 -18.77
CA PHE A 104 20.24 -31.04 -18.54
C PHE A 104 20.48 -31.35 -17.06
N TYR A 105 20.76 -30.33 -16.24
CA TYR A 105 21.05 -30.51 -14.82
C TYR A 105 19.79 -30.43 -13.95
N ALA A 106 18.76 -29.72 -14.41
CA ALA A 106 17.48 -29.61 -13.74
C ALA A 106 16.34 -30.04 -14.68
N PRO A 107 16.05 -31.36 -14.77
CA PRO A 107 15.00 -31.87 -15.64
C PRO A 107 13.66 -31.19 -15.32
N TYR A 108 13.10 -30.48 -16.30
CA TYR A 108 11.88 -29.68 -16.12
C TYR A 108 10.68 -30.52 -15.67
N ASP A 109 10.56 -31.73 -16.24
CA ASP A 109 9.51 -32.70 -15.90
C ASP A 109 9.88 -33.58 -14.67
N GLY A 110 10.96 -33.24 -13.97
CA GLY A 110 11.43 -33.94 -12.77
C GLY A 110 12.18 -35.24 -13.05
N SER A 111 12.60 -35.88 -11.96
CA SER A 111 13.26 -37.19 -11.97
C SER A 111 13.06 -37.90 -10.62
N SER A 112 13.69 -39.06 -10.39
CA SER A 112 13.60 -39.73 -9.09
C SER A 112 14.26 -38.95 -7.94
N TRP A 113 15.11 -37.97 -8.25
CA TRP A 113 15.89 -37.20 -7.27
C TRP A 113 15.60 -35.70 -7.32
N MET A 114 14.71 -35.25 -8.21
CA MET A 114 14.33 -33.85 -8.39
C MET A 114 12.82 -33.74 -8.60
N ALA A 115 12.16 -32.83 -7.90
CA ALA A 115 10.76 -32.53 -8.16
C ALA A 115 10.58 -31.92 -9.56
N SER A 116 9.48 -32.25 -10.24
CA SER A 116 9.11 -31.56 -11.47
C SER A 116 8.68 -30.12 -11.16
N VAL A 117 8.80 -29.23 -12.16
CA VAL A 117 8.32 -27.84 -12.03
C VAL A 117 6.83 -27.80 -11.71
N ASN A 118 6.05 -28.73 -12.26
CA ASN A 118 4.61 -28.79 -11.99
C ASN A 118 4.32 -29.13 -10.53
N GLU A 119 4.97 -30.18 -9.99
CA GLU A 119 4.82 -30.55 -8.57
C GLU A 119 5.29 -29.44 -7.64
N GLN A 120 6.40 -28.81 -7.96
CA GLN A 120 6.96 -27.71 -7.16
C GLN A 120 6.04 -26.49 -7.14
N ASN A 121 5.55 -26.06 -8.30
CA ASN A 121 4.61 -24.94 -8.36
C ASN A 121 3.32 -25.26 -7.60
N ALA A 122 2.77 -26.47 -7.76
CA ALA A 122 1.57 -26.89 -7.04
C ALA A 122 1.79 -26.93 -5.52
N PHE A 123 2.96 -27.40 -5.06
CA PHE A 123 3.33 -27.39 -3.66
C PHE A 123 3.37 -25.97 -3.09
N TRP A 124 4.10 -25.05 -3.74
CA TRP A 124 4.23 -23.69 -3.24
C TRP A 124 2.93 -22.89 -3.33
N VAL A 125 2.13 -23.06 -4.39
CA VAL A 125 0.79 -22.46 -4.48
C VAL A 125 -0.10 -22.92 -3.33
N GLY A 126 -0.07 -24.21 -2.99
CA GLY A 126 -0.82 -24.75 -1.86
C GLY A 126 -0.30 -24.25 -0.50
N LYS A 127 1.03 -24.26 -0.31
CA LYS A 127 1.68 -23.80 0.93
C LYS A 127 1.46 -22.31 1.19
N ASN A 128 1.46 -21.51 0.12
CA ASN A 128 1.29 -20.07 0.18
C ASN A 128 -0.19 -19.62 0.21
N GLU A 129 -1.12 -20.55 0.07
CA GLU A 129 -2.55 -20.25 -0.17
C GLU A 129 -2.75 -19.18 -1.26
N SER A 130 -1.91 -19.26 -2.29
CA SER A 130 -1.95 -18.40 -3.48
C SER A 130 -3.22 -18.65 -4.29
N GLU A 131 -3.51 -17.75 -5.23
CA GLU A 131 -4.56 -17.98 -6.22
C GLU A 131 -4.39 -19.34 -6.90
N ALA A 132 -5.47 -20.11 -7.05
CA ALA A 132 -5.37 -21.49 -7.54
C ALA A 132 -5.07 -21.59 -9.05
N THR A 133 -5.42 -20.54 -9.82
CA THR A 133 -5.23 -20.49 -11.27
C THR A 133 -4.24 -19.38 -11.63
N PRO A 134 -3.20 -19.66 -12.44
CA PRO A 134 -2.24 -18.62 -12.80
C PRO A 134 -2.75 -17.73 -13.93
N GLU A 135 -2.35 -16.45 -13.88
CA GLU A 135 -2.22 -15.64 -15.09
C GLU A 135 -1.11 -16.24 -15.98
N VAL A 136 -1.40 -16.44 -17.26
CA VAL A 136 -0.42 -16.99 -18.22
C VAL A 136 -0.16 -15.97 -19.32
N VAL A 137 1.10 -15.55 -19.43
CA VAL A 137 1.52 -14.54 -20.41
C VAL A 137 2.64 -15.10 -21.28
N ASN A 138 2.45 -15.08 -22.61
CA ASN A 138 3.51 -15.40 -23.56
C ASN A 138 4.31 -14.12 -23.87
N LEU A 139 5.58 -14.12 -23.47
CA LEU A 139 6.47 -12.96 -23.61
C LEU A 139 7.25 -12.97 -24.94
N GLY A 140 7.00 -13.95 -25.81
CA GLY A 140 7.77 -14.17 -27.02
C GLY A 140 9.11 -14.86 -26.76
N GLY A 141 9.85 -15.19 -27.83
CA GLY A 141 11.18 -15.81 -27.72
C GLY A 141 11.22 -17.18 -27.02
N GLY A 142 10.08 -17.87 -26.96
CA GLY A 142 9.95 -19.14 -26.24
C GLY A 142 9.71 -19.00 -24.73
N VAL A 143 9.51 -17.79 -24.20
CA VAL A 143 9.30 -17.55 -22.77
C VAL A 143 7.80 -17.44 -22.45
N THR A 144 7.34 -18.22 -21.47
CA THR A 144 5.98 -18.11 -20.90
C THR A 144 6.10 -17.84 -19.40
N ARG A 145 5.44 -16.79 -18.93
CA ARG A 145 5.29 -16.47 -17.50
C ARG A 145 3.96 -17.02 -16.99
N TYR A 146 4.02 -17.63 -15.82
CA TYR A 146 2.89 -18.07 -15.03
C TYR A 146 2.94 -17.31 -13.70
N THR A 147 1.84 -16.65 -13.31
CA THR A 147 1.76 -15.93 -12.04
C THR A 147 0.52 -16.40 -11.29
N TRP A 148 0.72 -17.08 -10.16
CA TRP A 148 -0.31 -17.30 -9.15
C TRP A 148 -0.23 -16.12 -8.18
N GLY A 149 -1.29 -15.31 -8.16
CA GLY A 149 -1.37 -14.14 -7.29
C GLY A 149 -1.34 -14.51 -5.80
N PRO A 150 -1.18 -13.52 -4.91
CA PRO A 150 -0.94 -13.73 -3.48
C PRO A 150 -2.05 -14.51 -2.75
N GLY A 151 -3.28 -14.54 -3.28
CA GLY A 151 -4.38 -15.29 -2.69
C GLY A 151 -4.71 -14.83 -1.26
N VAL A 152 -5.30 -15.73 -0.47
CA VAL A 152 -5.67 -15.45 0.93
C VAL A 152 -4.46 -15.52 1.86
N GLY A 153 -3.43 -16.29 1.50
CA GLY A 153 -2.20 -16.41 2.27
C GLY A 153 -1.21 -15.29 2.01
N CYS A 154 -1.51 -14.35 1.11
CA CYS A 154 -0.69 -13.19 0.77
C CYS A 154 0.66 -13.47 0.09
N HIS A 155 1.02 -14.72 -0.20
CA HIS A 155 2.30 -15.07 -0.80
C HIS A 155 2.09 -15.51 -2.25
N GLY A 156 2.79 -14.87 -3.20
CA GLY A 156 2.67 -15.17 -4.62
C GLY A 156 3.66 -16.24 -5.11
N VAL A 157 3.35 -16.85 -6.26
CA VAL A 157 4.26 -17.75 -6.99
C VAL A 157 4.34 -17.28 -8.44
N GLN A 158 5.55 -17.09 -8.96
CA GLN A 158 5.81 -16.77 -10.36
C GLN A 158 6.81 -17.77 -10.95
N HIS A 159 6.50 -18.27 -12.14
CA HIS A 159 7.36 -19.19 -12.88
C HIS A 159 7.54 -18.74 -14.33
N PHE A 160 8.79 -18.70 -14.78
CA PHE A 160 9.12 -18.48 -16.19
C PHE A 160 9.59 -19.79 -16.82
N ARG A 161 8.77 -20.34 -17.71
CA ARG A 161 9.17 -21.44 -18.58
C ARG A 161 9.89 -20.90 -19.80
N ARG A 162 11.11 -21.38 -20.06
CA ARG A 162 11.84 -21.13 -21.30
C ARG A 162 11.81 -22.37 -22.20
N GLN A 163 10.93 -22.36 -23.19
CA GLN A 163 10.80 -23.45 -24.16
C GLN A 163 12.11 -23.63 -24.93
N ASN A 164 12.61 -24.86 -24.93
CA ASN A 164 13.91 -25.26 -25.49
C ASN A 164 15.11 -24.52 -24.88
N GLY A 165 14.93 -23.90 -23.71
CA GLY A 165 16.00 -23.25 -22.96
C GLY A 165 16.85 -24.27 -22.21
N GLY A 166 18.16 -24.06 -22.16
CA GLY A 166 19.11 -24.93 -21.46
C GLY A 166 19.47 -24.39 -20.08
N HIS A 167 20.68 -24.75 -19.63
CA HIS A 167 21.21 -24.41 -18.30
C HIS A 167 21.93 -23.04 -18.28
N ASP A 168 21.17 -21.95 -18.39
CA ASP A 168 21.69 -20.59 -18.46
C ASP A 168 20.82 -19.57 -17.69
N VAL A 169 21.43 -18.45 -17.32
CA VAL A 169 20.71 -17.29 -16.75
C VAL A 169 20.25 -16.40 -17.91
N PRO A 170 18.95 -16.27 -18.17
CA PRO A 170 18.47 -15.42 -19.25
C PRO A 170 18.67 -13.94 -18.90
N GLY A 171 18.91 -13.11 -19.92
CA GLY A 171 19.18 -11.68 -19.73
C GLY A 171 18.05 -10.87 -19.08
N PHE A 172 16.81 -11.39 -19.06
CA PHE A 172 15.68 -10.77 -18.38
C PHE A 172 15.55 -11.15 -16.89
N ALA A 173 16.33 -12.13 -16.40
CA ALA A 173 16.12 -12.72 -15.09
C ALA A 173 16.15 -11.67 -13.98
N ALA A 174 17.20 -10.83 -13.93
CA ALA A 174 17.38 -9.87 -12.84
C ALA A 174 16.21 -8.87 -12.75
N SER A 175 15.81 -8.27 -13.87
CA SER A 175 14.69 -7.31 -13.88
C SER A 175 13.37 -7.99 -13.55
N ALA A 176 13.09 -9.15 -14.16
CA ALA A 176 11.84 -9.86 -13.93
C ALA A 176 11.70 -10.36 -12.48
N ILE A 177 12.81 -10.82 -11.88
CA ILE A 177 12.85 -11.20 -10.46
C ILE A 177 12.55 -9.99 -9.60
N TRP A 178 13.26 -8.87 -9.80
CA TRP A 178 13.07 -7.67 -8.99
C TRP A 178 11.66 -7.10 -9.10
N ASP A 179 11.12 -7.03 -10.31
CA ASP A 179 9.75 -6.53 -10.57
C ASP A 179 8.69 -7.34 -9.81
N PHE A 180 8.95 -8.62 -9.53
CA PHE A 180 8.05 -9.47 -8.76
C PHE A 180 8.33 -9.39 -7.26
N VAL A 181 9.55 -9.72 -6.81
CA VAL A 181 9.84 -9.90 -5.38
C VAL A 181 9.81 -8.60 -4.57
N SER A 182 10.05 -7.44 -5.21
CA SER A 182 10.03 -6.14 -4.52
C SER A 182 8.65 -5.71 -4.02
N ALA A 183 7.58 -6.37 -4.47
CA ALA A 183 6.22 -6.17 -3.98
C ALA A 183 5.91 -6.90 -2.66
N TYR A 184 6.88 -7.64 -2.11
CA TYR A 184 6.67 -8.52 -0.95
C TYR A 184 7.62 -8.21 0.21
N ASP A 185 7.16 -8.45 1.42
CA ASP A 185 7.97 -8.56 2.64
C ASP A 185 7.73 -9.94 3.31
N ILE A 186 8.29 -10.16 4.50
CA ILE A 186 8.25 -11.45 5.20
C ILE A 186 6.83 -11.94 5.52
N ASP A 187 5.82 -11.06 5.51
CA ASP A 187 4.42 -11.41 5.75
C ASP A 187 3.62 -11.60 4.44
N GLY A 188 4.24 -11.42 3.27
CA GLY A 188 3.61 -11.56 1.96
C GLY A 188 3.58 -10.26 1.17
N GLU A 189 2.61 -10.11 0.25
CA GLU A 189 2.48 -8.93 -0.58
C GLU A 189 2.23 -7.71 0.32
N ILE A 190 2.99 -6.65 0.11
CA ILE A 190 2.90 -5.43 0.88
C ILE A 190 1.47 -4.86 0.74
N GLY A 191 0.74 -4.78 1.86
CA GLY A 191 -0.67 -4.35 1.91
C GLY A 191 -1.70 -5.49 1.78
N CYS A 192 -1.24 -6.74 1.66
CA CYS A 192 -2.12 -7.91 1.66
C CYS A 192 -2.52 -8.32 3.09
N GLY A 193 -3.79 -8.68 3.29
CA GLY A 193 -4.33 -9.14 4.57
C GLY A 193 -4.44 -8.08 5.68
N GLY A 194 -3.71 -6.96 5.57
CA GLY A 194 -3.71 -5.87 6.53
C GLY A 194 -4.63 -4.69 6.18
N PRO A 195 -4.79 -3.73 7.11
CA PRO A 195 -5.47 -2.48 6.86
C PRO A 195 -4.83 -1.73 5.68
N ARG A 196 -5.64 -1.27 4.74
CA ARG A 196 -5.21 -0.57 3.52
C ARG A 196 -6.13 0.61 3.20
N PRO A 197 -5.75 1.52 2.29
CA PRO A 197 -6.58 2.65 1.90
C PRO A 197 -8.00 2.23 1.48
N CYS A 198 -8.97 2.75 2.21
CA CYS A 198 -10.39 2.67 1.94
C CYS A 198 -10.86 4.04 1.45
N CYS A 199 -11.24 4.10 0.18
CA CYS A 199 -11.64 5.34 -0.47
C CYS A 199 -13.15 5.49 -0.48
N PHE A 200 -13.63 6.65 -0.01
CA PHE A 200 -15.04 6.99 -0.02
C PHE A 200 -15.40 7.92 -1.18
N PHE A 201 -16.70 8.06 -1.45
CA PHE A 201 -17.22 8.88 -2.54
C PHE A 201 -16.80 10.35 -2.44
N ASP A 202 -16.62 10.86 -1.22
CA ASP A 202 -16.19 12.23 -0.96
C ASP A 202 -14.67 12.45 -1.15
N GLY A 203 -13.94 11.40 -1.55
CA GLY A 203 -12.49 11.41 -1.69
C GLY A 203 -11.74 11.27 -0.37
N SER A 204 -12.43 11.07 0.75
CA SER A 204 -11.78 10.74 2.02
C SER A 204 -11.17 9.34 1.97
N CYS A 205 -10.15 9.15 2.82
CA CYS A 205 -9.36 7.92 2.90
C CYS A 205 -9.20 7.50 4.36
N THR A 206 -9.48 6.24 4.66
CA THR A 206 -9.12 5.60 5.93
C THR A 206 -8.28 4.36 5.69
N VAL A 207 -7.55 3.88 6.70
CA VAL A 207 -6.78 2.64 6.59
C VAL A 207 -7.53 1.55 7.37
N GLU A 208 -8.18 0.64 6.63
CA GLU A 208 -9.10 -0.36 7.18
C GLU A 208 -8.88 -1.73 6.52
N LEU A 209 -9.30 -2.81 7.19
CA LEU A 209 -9.34 -4.11 6.54
C LEU A 209 -10.30 -4.07 5.34
N PRO A 210 -10.05 -4.82 4.26
CA PRO A 210 -10.91 -4.77 3.06
C PRO A 210 -12.39 -5.11 3.34
N ALA A 211 -12.64 -6.01 4.29
CA ALA A 211 -13.97 -6.37 4.72
C ALA A 211 -14.69 -5.20 5.43
N ASP A 212 -13.98 -4.50 6.32
CA ASP A 212 -14.50 -3.35 7.05
C ASP A 212 -14.73 -2.17 6.10
N CYS A 213 -13.81 -1.93 5.17
CA CYS A 213 -13.95 -0.91 4.15
C CYS A 213 -15.24 -1.09 3.31
N SER A 214 -15.52 -2.33 2.90
CA SER A 214 -16.74 -2.67 2.15
C SER A 214 -17.99 -2.49 3.01
N ALA A 215 -17.92 -2.82 4.30
CA ALA A 215 -19.01 -2.63 5.25
C ALA A 215 -19.30 -1.14 5.52
N SER A 216 -18.27 -0.29 5.49
CA SER A 216 -18.33 1.17 5.60
C SER A 216 -18.78 1.85 4.30
N GLY A 217 -18.97 1.11 3.20
CA GLY A 217 -19.39 1.66 1.91
C GLY A 217 -18.26 2.30 1.09
N GLY A 218 -17.00 2.06 1.47
CA GLY A 218 -15.83 2.49 0.73
C GLY A 218 -15.35 1.44 -0.28
N THR A 219 -14.38 1.83 -1.11
CA THR A 219 -13.67 0.94 -2.04
C THR A 219 -12.23 0.79 -1.59
N SER A 220 -11.81 -0.45 -1.38
CA SER A 220 -10.44 -0.77 -0.94
C SER A 220 -9.45 -0.71 -2.10
N ASN A 221 -8.37 0.05 -1.94
CA ASN A 221 -7.28 0.21 -2.90
C ASN A 221 -5.98 -0.43 -2.39
N SER A 222 -5.04 -0.67 -3.30
CA SER A 222 -3.69 -1.16 -2.97
C SER A 222 -2.84 -0.09 -2.29
N GLY A 223 -1.91 -0.52 -1.44
CA GLY A 223 -1.02 0.33 -0.65
C GLY A 223 -1.25 0.20 0.86
N ASP A 224 -0.37 0.83 1.65
CA ASP A 224 -0.36 0.67 3.12
C ASP A 224 -0.82 1.94 3.86
N SER A 225 -1.03 3.04 3.14
CA SER A 225 -1.31 4.34 3.76
C SER A 225 -2.14 5.27 2.86
N CYS A 226 -2.86 6.19 3.49
CA CYS A 226 -3.60 7.27 2.81
C CYS A 226 -2.71 8.45 2.38
N ASP A 227 -1.38 8.33 2.52
CA ASP A 227 -0.39 9.33 2.14
C ASP A 227 0.60 8.75 1.11
N PRO A 228 0.82 9.40 -0.05
CA PRO A 228 0.10 10.57 -0.57
C PRO A 228 -1.31 10.20 -1.06
N GLN A 229 -2.30 11.07 -0.75
CA GLN A 229 -3.76 10.93 -1.04
C GLN A 229 -4.06 9.98 -2.23
N PRO A 230 -4.29 8.68 -1.98
CA PRO A 230 -4.42 7.68 -3.04
C PRO A 230 -5.84 7.65 -3.63
N CYS A 231 -6.80 8.30 -2.96
CA CYS A 231 -8.19 8.33 -3.38
C CYS A 231 -8.45 9.40 -4.44
N PRO A 232 -9.18 9.08 -5.51
CA PRO A 232 -9.52 10.06 -6.54
C PRO A 232 -10.38 11.18 -5.93
N ALA A 233 -10.09 12.42 -6.33
CA ALA A 233 -10.90 13.55 -5.93
C ALA A 233 -12.35 13.37 -6.43
N PRO A 234 -13.36 13.75 -5.63
CA PRO A 234 -14.75 13.67 -6.05
C PRO A 234 -14.99 14.53 -7.30
N THR A 235 -15.77 14.00 -8.24
CA THR A 235 -16.13 14.70 -9.49
C THR A 235 -17.57 15.19 -9.51
N THR A 236 -18.38 14.75 -8.56
CA THR A 236 -19.80 15.11 -8.41
C THR A 236 -20.10 15.40 -6.93
N GLY A 237 -21.25 16.00 -6.68
CA GLY A 237 -21.78 16.22 -5.34
C GLY A 237 -23.26 16.59 -5.38
N ALA A 238 -23.85 16.83 -4.21
CA ALA A 238 -25.27 17.09 -4.08
C ALA A 238 -25.70 18.39 -4.77
N CYS A 239 -26.66 18.25 -5.69
CA CYS A 239 -27.31 19.32 -6.40
C CYS A 239 -28.79 19.38 -5.99
N CYS A 240 -29.18 20.47 -5.34
CA CYS A 240 -30.50 20.62 -4.74
C CYS A 240 -31.47 21.37 -5.66
N PHE A 241 -32.68 20.82 -5.83
CA PHE A 241 -33.81 21.38 -6.57
C PHE A 241 -34.99 21.60 -5.60
N GLY A 242 -34.84 22.54 -4.68
CA GLY A 242 -35.76 22.65 -3.54
C GLY A 242 -35.60 21.44 -2.62
N ALA A 243 -36.64 20.61 -2.48
CA ALA A 243 -36.62 19.41 -1.64
C ALA A 243 -36.08 18.15 -2.35
N SER A 244 -35.86 18.20 -3.66
CA SER A 244 -35.30 17.08 -4.43
C SER A 244 -33.78 17.24 -4.58
N CYS A 245 -33.04 16.12 -4.61
CA CYS A 245 -31.59 16.13 -4.79
C CYS A 245 -31.12 15.08 -5.80
N SER A 246 -30.06 15.43 -6.55
CA SER A 246 -29.31 14.51 -7.41
C SER A 246 -27.81 14.77 -7.29
N LEU A 247 -26.98 13.72 -7.42
CA LEU A 247 -25.53 13.88 -7.52
C LEU A 247 -25.15 14.28 -8.95
N LEU A 248 -24.63 15.50 -9.13
CA LEU A 248 -24.27 16.06 -10.44
C LEU A 248 -22.88 16.71 -10.38
N SER A 249 -22.26 16.92 -11.55
CA SER A 249 -21.09 17.81 -11.63
C SER A 249 -21.52 19.26 -11.39
N PRO A 250 -20.60 20.17 -10.99
CA PRO A 250 -20.92 21.58 -10.79
C PRO A 250 -21.59 22.20 -12.03
N GLU A 251 -21.07 21.89 -13.22
CA GLU A 251 -21.57 22.38 -14.51
C GLU A 251 -22.97 21.84 -14.82
N SER A 252 -23.19 20.54 -14.60
CA SER A 252 -24.49 19.91 -14.83
C SER A 252 -25.55 20.42 -13.86
N CYS A 253 -25.18 20.62 -12.59
CA CYS A 253 -26.05 21.20 -11.58
C CYS A 253 -26.50 22.62 -11.97
N ALA A 254 -25.54 23.48 -12.34
CA ALA A 254 -25.81 24.84 -12.78
C ALA A 254 -26.70 24.87 -14.04
N SER A 255 -26.41 24.02 -15.04
CA SER A 255 -27.20 23.92 -16.27
C SER A 255 -28.64 23.46 -16.04
N SER A 256 -28.87 22.68 -14.99
CA SER A 256 -30.18 22.18 -14.58
C SER A 256 -30.92 23.14 -13.64
N GLY A 257 -30.30 24.28 -13.27
CA GLY A 257 -30.88 25.27 -12.37
C GLY A 257 -30.93 24.85 -10.90
N GLY A 258 -30.09 23.89 -10.50
CA GLY A 258 -29.97 23.45 -9.11
C GLY A 258 -28.91 24.22 -8.32
N ALA A 259 -28.99 24.15 -6.99
CA ALA A 259 -27.99 24.71 -6.08
C ALA A 259 -26.93 23.67 -5.74
N PHE A 260 -25.69 23.86 -6.21
CA PHE A 260 -24.59 22.95 -5.96
C PHE A 260 -23.99 23.19 -4.57
N THR A 261 -23.76 22.13 -3.82
CA THR A 261 -23.37 22.22 -2.39
C THR A 261 -21.88 21.99 -2.15
N GLY A 262 -21.17 21.40 -3.11
CA GLY A 262 -19.74 21.07 -3.01
C GLY A 262 -19.44 19.73 -3.68
N LEU A 263 -18.17 19.47 -4.03
CA LEU A 263 -17.76 18.14 -4.50
C LEU A 263 -17.69 17.19 -3.30
N GLY A 264 -18.13 15.94 -3.49
CA GLY A 264 -18.14 14.92 -2.43
C GLY A 264 -19.32 15.01 -1.45
N SER A 265 -20.16 16.04 -1.54
CA SER A 265 -21.36 16.13 -0.72
C SER A 265 -22.43 15.12 -1.14
N VAL A 266 -23.18 14.61 -0.16
CA VAL A 266 -24.26 13.62 -0.35
C VAL A 266 -25.65 14.25 -0.24
N CYS A 267 -26.62 13.62 -0.89
CA CYS A 267 -27.99 14.14 -0.93
C CYS A 267 -28.74 14.02 0.40
N GLU A 268 -28.36 13.08 1.29
CA GLU A 268 -29.05 12.93 2.58
C GLU A 268 -28.92 14.15 3.49
N THR A 269 -27.80 14.88 3.42
CA THR A 269 -27.50 16.01 4.31
C THR A 269 -27.19 17.30 3.56
N GLY A 270 -26.72 17.23 2.32
CA GLY A 270 -26.28 18.40 1.56
C GLY A 270 -27.40 19.39 1.21
N CYS A 271 -28.67 18.94 1.24
CA CYS A 271 -29.82 19.79 0.91
C CYS A 271 -30.62 20.26 2.13
N ASP A 272 -30.16 19.97 3.34
CA ASP A 272 -30.85 20.40 4.55
C ASP A 272 -30.72 21.93 4.72
N PRO A 273 -31.85 22.66 4.84
CA PRO A 273 -31.80 24.10 5.10
C PRO A 273 -31.20 24.37 6.48
N GLY A 274 -30.36 25.39 6.56
CA GLY A 274 -29.77 25.82 7.84
C GLY A 274 -29.41 27.30 7.86
N ALA A 275 -28.88 27.77 8.99
CA ALA A 275 -28.45 29.15 9.16
C ALA A 275 -27.38 29.51 8.11
N CYS A 276 -27.66 30.56 7.35
CA CYS A 276 -26.76 31.18 6.40
C CYS A 276 -26.54 32.63 6.79
N CYS A 277 -25.27 32.99 6.98
CA CYS A 277 -24.86 34.32 7.36
C CYS A 277 -24.46 35.15 6.14
N LEU A 278 -25.27 36.17 5.86
CA LEU A 278 -25.01 37.18 4.82
C LEU A 278 -24.63 38.48 5.53
N GLY A 279 -23.35 38.61 5.89
CA GLY A 279 -22.89 39.64 6.81
C GLY A 279 -23.50 39.45 8.20
N GLU A 280 -24.17 40.47 8.73
CA GLU A 280 -24.82 40.45 10.05
C GLU A 280 -26.20 39.75 10.04
N SER A 281 -26.74 39.45 8.86
CA SER A 281 -28.09 38.88 8.73
C SER A 281 -28.04 37.35 8.62
N CYS A 282 -28.77 36.67 9.51
CA CYS A 282 -29.00 35.24 9.40
C CYS A 282 -30.30 34.95 8.64
N VAL A 283 -30.22 34.10 7.62
CA VAL A 283 -31.38 33.56 6.90
C VAL A 283 -31.26 32.05 6.78
N VAL A 284 -32.37 31.32 6.81
CA VAL A 284 -32.34 29.86 6.61
C VAL A 284 -32.34 29.56 5.12
N LEU A 285 -31.21 29.05 4.60
CA LEU A 285 -31.02 28.70 3.20
C LEU A 285 -30.43 27.30 3.08
N VAL A 286 -30.50 26.71 1.89
CA VAL A 286 -29.75 25.48 1.58
C VAL A 286 -28.27 25.84 1.36
N PRO A 287 -27.28 25.02 1.76
CA PRO A 287 -25.85 25.34 1.66
C PRO A 287 -25.41 25.94 0.32
N GLY A 288 -25.82 25.33 -0.80
CA GLY A 288 -25.47 25.80 -2.13
C GLY A 288 -26.04 27.18 -2.48
N VAL A 289 -27.24 27.49 -1.98
CA VAL A 289 -27.86 28.83 -2.14
C VAL A 289 -27.15 29.85 -1.26
N CYS A 290 -26.76 29.45 -0.05
CA CYS A 290 -25.98 30.29 0.87
C CYS A 290 -24.65 30.72 0.23
N ALA A 291 -23.90 29.75 -0.29
CA ALA A 291 -22.62 30.00 -0.96
C ALA A 291 -22.81 30.88 -2.22
N SER A 292 -23.85 30.61 -3.02
CA SER A 292 -24.16 31.42 -4.21
C SER A 292 -24.56 32.87 -3.87
N ALA A 293 -25.10 33.10 -2.67
CA ALA A 293 -25.41 34.42 -2.14
C ALA A 293 -24.19 35.11 -1.49
N GLY A 294 -23.03 34.45 -1.44
CA GLY A 294 -21.82 34.95 -0.79
C GLY A 294 -21.85 34.88 0.74
N GLY A 295 -22.68 34.00 1.29
CA GLY A 295 -22.82 33.80 2.74
C GLY A 295 -22.07 32.59 3.28
N SER A 296 -21.85 32.58 4.59
CA SER A 296 -21.24 31.47 5.33
C SER A 296 -22.33 30.58 5.94
N PHE A 297 -22.30 29.28 5.65
CA PHE A 297 -23.29 28.32 6.13
C PHE A 297 -22.87 27.71 7.47
N GLY A 298 -23.71 27.85 8.51
CA GLY A 298 -23.44 27.35 9.87
C GLY A 298 -24.29 26.15 10.28
N GLY A 299 -25.22 25.68 9.43
CA GLY A 299 -26.20 24.65 9.81
C GLY A 299 -27.21 25.14 10.85
N GLY A 300 -28.04 24.25 11.40
CA GLY A 300 -28.99 24.60 12.47
C GLY A 300 -29.99 25.71 12.09
N ASP A 301 -30.44 26.50 13.05
CA ASP A 301 -31.37 27.62 12.83
C ASP A 301 -30.77 28.99 13.19
N CYS A 302 -31.41 30.05 12.72
CA CYS A 302 -31.00 31.43 13.02
C CYS A 302 -31.32 31.90 14.45
N THR A 303 -31.86 31.01 15.31
CA THR A 303 -32.09 31.34 16.73
C THR A 303 -30.88 30.96 17.58
N SER A 304 -30.14 29.95 17.14
CA SER A 304 -28.95 29.40 17.80
C SER A 304 -27.65 29.88 17.14
N ASN A 305 -27.65 30.12 15.83
CA ASN A 305 -26.52 30.69 15.11
C ASN A 305 -26.72 32.19 14.90
N SER A 306 -26.07 33.02 15.73
CA SER A 306 -25.92 34.45 15.49
C SER A 306 -24.78 34.68 14.51
N CYS A 307 -25.03 35.41 13.44
CA CYS A 307 -23.98 35.82 12.52
C CYS A 307 -23.12 36.89 13.20
N SER A 308 -22.07 36.43 13.89
CA SER A 308 -21.00 37.28 14.39
C SER A 308 -20.20 37.82 13.21
N VAL A 309 -19.85 39.10 13.28
CA VAL A 309 -18.92 39.71 12.35
C VAL A 309 -17.58 39.04 12.57
N VAL A 310 -16.98 38.45 11.54
CA VAL A 310 -15.57 38.04 11.62
C VAL A 310 -14.76 39.33 11.78
N VAL A 311 -14.29 39.61 12.98
CA VAL A 311 -13.39 40.74 13.23
C VAL A 311 -11.98 40.20 12.98
N PRO A 312 -11.24 40.71 11.97
CA PRO A 312 -9.89 40.23 11.71
C PRO A 312 -9.03 40.38 12.96
N GLY A 313 -8.45 39.29 13.46
CA GLY A 313 -7.68 39.27 14.70
C GLY A 313 -8.45 38.91 15.97
N ASP A 314 -9.76 38.67 15.90
CA ASP A 314 -10.56 38.05 16.97
C ASP A 314 -10.41 36.54 16.84
N VAL A 315 -9.46 36.00 17.58
CA VAL A 315 -9.05 34.60 17.54
C VAL A 315 -9.96 33.75 18.42
N ASP A 316 -10.49 34.33 19.50
CA ASP A 316 -11.30 33.61 20.48
C ASP A 316 -12.82 33.68 20.21
N GLY A 317 -13.22 34.49 19.23
CA GLY A 317 -14.57 34.60 18.69
C GLY A 317 -15.54 35.36 19.58
N ASP A 318 -15.04 36.15 20.54
CA ASP A 318 -15.87 36.91 21.47
C ASP A 318 -16.39 38.25 20.90
N GLY A 319 -15.96 38.60 19.68
CA GLY A 319 -16.36 39.78 18.94
C GLY A 319 -15.51 41.02 19.19
N ILE A 320 -14.41 40.91 19.95
CA ILE A 320 -13.42 41.97 20.15
C ILE A 320 -12.00 41.45 19.85
N VAL A 321 -11.06 42.37 19.62
CA VAL A 321 -9.64 42.03 19.42
C VAL A 321 -8.85 42.62 20.57
N GLY A 322 -8.44 41.77 21.51
CA GLY A 322 -7.89 42.20 22.77
C GLY A 322 -6.78 41.30 23.30
N PHE A 323 -6.64 41.34 24.62
CA PHE A 323 -5.55 40.66 25.31
C PHE A 323 -5.61 39.13 25.15
N ASN A 324 -6.82 38.56 25.11
CA ASN A 324 -6.99 37.11 25.01
C ASN A 324 -6.55 36.61 23.63
N ASP A 325 -6.90 37.32 22.55
CA ASP A 325 -6.46 37.01 21.18
C ASP A 325 -4.95 37.06 21.03
N LEU A 326 -4.34 38.10 21.60
CA LEU A 326 -2.89 38.25 21.61
C LEU A 326 -2.20 37.07 22.31
N VAL A 327 -2.75 36.62 23.44
CA VAL A 327 -2.17 35.49 24.18
C VAL A 327 -2.30 34.20 23.39
N GLN A 328 -3.39 33.98 22.65
CA GLN A 328 -3.54 32.79 21.81
C GLN A 328 -2.51 32.75 20.67
N VAL A 329 -2.36 33.83 19.91
CA VAL A 329 -1.34 33.91 18.85
C VAL A 329 0.08 33.71 19.39
N LEU A 330 0.40 34.28 20.55
CA LEU A 330 1.71 34.07 21.19
C LEU A 330 1.89 32.65 21.77
N GLY A 331 0.78 31.96 22.09
CA GLY A 331 0.79 30.61 22.66
C GLY A 331 1.12 29.51 21.65
N VAL A 332 0.89 29.76 20.36
CA VAL A 332 1.03 28.77 19.27
C VAL A 332 2.11 29.18 18.25
N TRP A 333 3.09 29.98 18.68
CA TRP A 333 4.13 30.52 17.81
C TRP A 333 4.96 29.43 17.10
N GLY A 334 4.98 29.44 15.77
CA GLY A 334 5.68 28.44 14.95
C GLY A 334 4.81 27.81 13.86
N ILE A 335 5.20 26.62 13.38
CA ILE A 335 4.48 25.92 12.31
C ILE A 335 3.11 25.49 12.82
N CYS A 336 2.07 25.93 12.13
CA CYS A 336 0.70 25.65 12.51
C CYS A 336 -0.18 25.79 11.27
N SER A 337 -0.34 24.70 10.52
CA SER A 337 -1.12 24.71 9.28
C SER A 337 -2.60 24.47 9.59
N GLY A 338 -3.44 25.48 9.34
CA GLY A 338 -4.89 25.40 9.51
C GLY A 338 -5.41 25.60 10.94
N CYS A 339 -4.62 26.23 11.82
CA CYS A 339 -5.10 26.64 13.13
C CYS A 339 -5.68 28.06 13.12
N PRO A 340 -6.58 28.40 14.06
CA PRO A 340 -7.20 29.73 14.14
C PRO A 340 -6.22 30.89 14.26
N GLU A 341 -5.03 30.64 14.79
CA GLU A 341 -3.98 31.64 15.02
C GLU A 341 -3.15 31.99 13.77
N ASP A 342 -3.20 31.18 12.70
CA ASP A 342 -2.56 31.46 11.39
C ASP A 342 -3.49 32.34 10.54
N LEU A 343 -3.53 33.62 10.92
CA LEU A 343 -4.48 34.61 10.42
C LEU A 343 -4.19 35.05 8.97
N VAL A 344 -2.99 34.78 8.45
CA VAL A 344 -2.64 35.08 7.05
C VAL A 344 -2.52 33.84 6.16
N GLU A 345 -2.81 32.66 6.71
CA GLU A 345 -2.82 31.35 6.03
C GLU A 345 -1.49 31.01 5.33
N ASP A 346 -0.36 31.38 5.96
CA ASP A 346 0.98 31.07 5.41
C ASP A 346 1.60 29.78 6.00
N GLY A 347 0.86 29.09 6.87
CA GLY A 347 1.23 27.85 7.54
C GLY A 347 2.10 28.06 8.78
N VAL A 348 2.33 29.30 9.19
CA VAL A 348 3.20 29.67 10.31
C VAL A 348 2.59 30.81 11.12
N VAL A 349 2.31 30.55 12.39
CA VAL A 349 1.94 31.61 13.34
C VAL A 349 3.19 32.40 13.70
N GLY A 350 3.24 33.65 13.25
CA GLY A 350 4.40 34.50 13.40
C GLY A 350 4.08 36.00 13.41
N LEU A 351 5.04 36.79 12.92
CA LEU A 351 4.96 38.24 13.00
C LEU A 351 3.80 38.79 12.13
N ASN A 352 3.49 38.13 11.02
CA ASN A 352 2.42 38.56 10.13
C ASN A 352 1.05 38.45 10.80
N ASP A 353 0.81 37.37 11.53
CA ASP A 353 -0.43 37.13 12.29
C ASP A 353 -0.54 38.07 13.48
N LEU A 354 0.57 38.27 14.20
CA LEU A 354 0.62 39.24 15.28
C LEU A 354 0.25 40.66 14.80
N LEU A 355 0.65 41.03 13.58
CA LEU A 355 0.27 42.32 13.00
C LEU A 355 -1.23 42.41 12.72
N VAL A 356 -1.91 41.31 12.37
CA VAL A 356 -3.37 41.28 12.20
C VAL A 356 -4.06 41.59 13.53
N VAL A 357 -3.67 40.94 14.63
CA VAL A 357 -4.21 41.21 15.97
C VAL A 357 -3.95 42.66 16.40
N LEU A 358 -2.70 43.14 16.29
CA LEU A 358 -2.34 44.48 16.75
C LEU A 358 -2.95 45.61 15.91
N SER A 359 -3.23 45.36 14.63
CA SER A 359 -3.81 46.38 13.73
C SER A 359 -5.33 46.52 13.88
N ASN A 360 -6.01 45.52 14.45
CA ASN A 360 -7.46 45.48 14.64
C ASN A 360 -7.88 45.58 16.10
N TRP A 361 -6.95 45.91 17.01
CA TRP A 361 -7.19 46.06 18.44
C TRP A 361 -8.41 46.94 18.75
N SER A 362 -9.34 46.45 19.57
CA SER A 362 -10.61 47.14 19.89
C SER A 362 -10.93 47.24 21.38
#